data_AF-A0A653C0H7-F1
#
_entry.id   AF-A0A653C0H7-F1
#
_cell.length_a   1.000
_cell.length_b   1.000
_cell.length_c   1.000
_cell.angle_alpha   90.00
_cell.angle_beta   90.00
_cell.angle_gamma   90.00
#
_symmetry.space_group_name_H-M   'P 1'
#
loop_
_entity.id
_entity.type
_entity.pdbx_description
1 polymer ?
#
loop_
_entity_poly.entity_id
_entity_poly.type
_entity_poly.pdbx_seq_one_letter_code
_entity_poly.pdbx_strand_id
1 'polypeptide(L)' 'MFRLPFAAGSVFSASMLDTLLYQAFVKDYVITFVRLLLGIDQAPGSGFLTSMKITKDDMWIR' A
#
# COMPACT_ATOMS: atom_id res chain seq x y z
N MET A 1 15.58 2.83 2.19
CA MET A 1 14.86 1.54 2.16
C MET A 1 15.50 0.47 3.03
N PHE A 2 16.82 0.27 2.99
CA PHE A 2 17.52 -0.79 3.77
C PHE A 2 17.60 -0.60 5.30
N ARG A 3 16.95 0.43 5.85
CA ARG A 3 16.92 0.62 7.31
C ARG A 3 15.88 -0.33 7.88
N LEU A 4 16.28 -1.18 8.82
CA LEU A 4 15.41 -2.14 9.50
C LEU A 4 14.06 -1.55 9.99
N PRO A 5 14.02 -0.38 10.66
CA PRO A 5 12.73 0.17 11.11
C PRO A 5 11.81 0.60 9.97
N PHE A 6 12.36 1.00 8.82
CA PHE A 6 11.55 1.29 7.62
C PHE A 6 11.01 -0.01 7.01
N ALA A 7 11.86 -1.03 6.87
CA ALA A 7 11.46 -2.32 6.29
C ALA A 7 10.45 -3.09 7.17
N ALA A 8 10.53 -2.91 8.49
CA ALA A 8 9.58 -3.48 9.45
C ALA A 8 8.23 -2.73 9.49
N GLY A 9 8.09 -1.61 8.77
CA GLY A 9 6.87 -0.79 8.77
C GLY A 9 6.65 0.01 10.06
N SER A 10 7.63 0.08 10.97
CA SER A 10 7.50 0.82 12.22
C SER A 10 7.78 2.31 12.10
N VAL A 11 8.29 2.76 10.94
CA VAL A 11 8.57 4.17 10.67
C VAL A 11 7.93 4.58 9.35
N PHE A 12 7.14 5.65 9.41
CA PHE A 12 6.52 6.32 8.26
C PHE A 12 6.75 7.84 8.35
N SER A 13 6.94 8.51 7.21
CA SER A 13 7.10 9.97 7.12
C SER A 13 6.29 10.53 5.97
N ALA A 14 5.67 11.69 6.17
CA ALA A 14 4.91 12.39 5.13
C ALA A 14 5.76 12.66 3.86
N SER A 15 7.04 12.98 4.04
CA SER A 15 7.99 13.21 2.93
C SER A 15 8.17 12.02 1.99
N MET A 16 7.79 10.81 2.42
CA MET A 16 7.83 9.62 1.55
C MET A 16 6.76 9.68 0.46
N LEU A 17 5.66 10.41 0.69
CA LEU A 17 4.59 10.60 -0.30
C LEU A 17 4.93 11.67 -1.34
N ASP A 18 5.94 12.52 -1.11
CA ASP A 18 6.31 13.59 -2.05
C ASP A 18 6.70 13.02 -3.43
N THR A 19 7.30 11.83 -3.44
CA THR A 19 7.62 11.12 -4.68
C THR A 19 6.38 10.70 -5.48
N LEU A 20 5.24 10.46 -4.82
CA LEU A 20 3.97 10.19 -5.52
C LEU A 20 3.47 11.43 -6.26
N LEU A 21 3.66 12.63 -5.69
CA LEU A 21 3.27 13.87 -6.35
C LEU A 21 4.07 14.10 -7.64
N TYR A 22 5.38 13.82 -7.60
CA TYR A 22 6.21 13.86 -8.81
C TYR A 22 5.81 12.79 -9.83
N GLN A 23 5.40 11.60 -9.38
CA GLN A 23 4.94 10.53 -10.27
C GLN A 23 3.58 10.84 -10.90
N ALA A 24 2.70 11.53 -10.18
CA ALA A 24 1.38 11.91 -10.66
C ALA A 24 1.43 12.81 -11.91
N PHE A 25 2.52 13.57 -12.09
CA PHE A 25 2.73 14.39 -13.30
C PHE A 25 2.74 13.57 -14.60
N VAL A 26 3.26 12.34 -14.56
CA VAL A 26 3.33 11.46 -15.74
C VAL A 26 2.18 10.45 -15.73
N LYS A 27 1.59 10.18 -14.57
CA LYS A 27 0.61 9.13 -14.36
C LYS A 27 -0.57 9.66 -13.55
N ASP A 28 -1.59 10.14 -14.24
CA ASP A 28 -2.77 10.76 -13.61
C ASP A 28 -3.55 9.80 -12.69
N TYR A 29 -3.43 8.48 -12.91
CA TYR A 29 -4.13 7.46 -12.13
C TYR A 29 -3.52 7.22 -10.73
N VAL A 30 -2.28 7.67 -10.47
CA VAL A 30 -1.53 7.30 -9.25
C VAL A 30 -2.25 7.79 -7.99
N ILE A 31 -2.78 9.02 -8.01
CA ILE A 31 -3.47 9.58 -6.85
C ILE A 31 -4.77 8.83 -6.58
N THR A 32 -5.61 8.61 -7.60
CA THR A 32 -6.87 7.88 -7.45
C THR A 32 -6.63 6.45 -6.99
N PHE A 33 -5.61 5.77 -7.52
CA PHE A 33 -5.28 4.41 -7.15
C PHE A 33 -4.85 4.29 -5.68
N VAL A 34 -3.97 5.18 -5.21
CA VAL A 34 -3.55 5.20 -3.79
C VAL A 34 -4.72 5.52 -2.86
N ARG A 35 -5.63 6.41 -3.28
CA ARG A 35 -6.84 6.74 -2.51
C ARG A 35 -7.79 5.55 -2.37
N LEU A 36 -7.94 4.74 -3.42
CA LEU A 36 -8.71 3.49 -3.36
C LEU A 36 -8.02 2.45 -2.47
N LEU A 37 -6.69 2.29 -2.57
CA LEU A 37 -5.93 1.34 -1.73
C LEU A 37 -6.01 1.69 -0.23
N LEU A 38 -5.88 2.97 0.11
CA LEU A 38 -6.02 3.46 1.49
C LEU A 38 -7.48 3.49 1.96
N GLY A 39 -8.43 3.28 1.05
CA GLY A 39 -9.86 3.32 1.30
C GLY A 39 -10.43 4.71 1.59
N ILE A 40 -9.72 5.77 1.21
CA ILE A 40 -10.17 7.16 1.32
C ILE A 40 -11.34 7.40 0.37
N ASP A 41 -11.23 6.91 -0.86
CA ASP A 41 -12.34 6.85 -1.82
C ASP A 41 -12.81 5.40 -1.96
N GLN A 42 -14.10 5.22 -2.21
CA GLN A 42 -14.70 3.92 -2.52
C GLN A 42 -15.59 4.06 -3.75
N ALA A 43 -15.50 3.10 -4.67
CA ALA A 43 -16.30 3.09 -5.89
C ALA A 43 -17.00 1.73 -6.02
N PRO A 44 -18.19 1.65 -6.65
CA PRO A 44 -18.80 0.37 -6.95
C PRO A 44 -17.83 -0.54 -7.73
N GLY A 45 -17.51 -1.71 -7.17
CA GLY A 45 -16.52 -2.63 -7.74
C GLY A 45 -15.08 -2.44 -7.26
N SER A 46 -14.80 -1.55 -6.29
CA SER A 46 -13.48 -1.47 -5.64
C SER A 46 -13.27 -2.56 -4.59
N GLY A 47 -12.00 -2.89 -4.34
CA GLY A 47 -11.58 -3.80 -3.26
C GLY A 47 -11.04 -3.05 -2.04
N PHE A 48 -10.55 -3.79 -1.06
CA PHE A 48 -9.91 -3.26 0.14
C PHE A 48 -8.63 -4.03 0.48
N LEU A 49 -7.72 -3.38 1.21
CA LEU A 49 -6.53 -4.04 1.73
C LEU A 49 -6.91 -4.94 2.92
N THR A 50 -6.49 -6.20 2.85
CA THR A 50 -6.65 -7.18 3.93
C THR A 50 -5.32 -7.90 4.16
N SER A 51 -5.20 -8.55 5.31
CA SER A 51 -4.04 -9.36 5.66
C SER A 51 -4.50 -10.71 6.18
N MET A 52 -3.92 -11.79 5.66
CA MET A 52 -4.08 -13.14 6.20
C MET A 52 -2.75 -13.55 6.80
N LYS A 53 -2.76 -13.92 8.08
CA LYS A 53 -1.58 -14.47 8.74
C LYS A 53 -1.47 -15.95 8.38
N ILE A 54 -0.36 -16.34 7.78
CA ILE A 54 -0.09 -17.74 7.45
C ILE A 54 0.14 -18.50 8.77
N THR A 55 -0.63 -19.57 8.95
CA THR A 55 -0.56 -20.46 10.11
C THR A 55 -0.05 -21.85 9.70
N LYS A 56 0.14 -22.75 10.67
CA LYS A 56 0.56 -24.13 10.39
C LYS A 56 -0.45 -24.86 9.50
N ASP A 57 -1.73 -24.52 9.65
CA ASP A 57 -2.82 -25.13 8.89
C ASP A 57 -2.89 -24.63 7.45
N ASP A 58 -2.10 -23.60 7.08
CA ASP A 58 -1.98 -23.11 5.70
C ASP A 58 -0.77 -23.71 4.97
N MET A 59 0.11 -24.42 5.68
CA MET A 59 1.37 -24.98 5.15
C MET A 59 1.19 -26.17 4.20
N TRP A 60 -0.05 -26.60 3.95
CA TRP A 60 -0.36 -27.64 2.97
C TRP A 60 -0.24 -27.14 1.53
N ILE A 61 -0.36 -25.83 1.31
CA ILE A 61 -0.17 -25.18 -0.01
C ILE A 61 1.35 -25.02 -0.21
N ARG A 62 1.97 -25.91 -1.00
CA ARG A 62 3.42 -25.86 -1.33
C ARG A 62 3.65 -25.29 -2.72
#